data_AF-A0A831X7T5-F1
#
_entry.id   AF-A0A831X7T5-F1
#
_cell.length_a   1.000
_cell.length_b   1.000
_cell.length_c   1.000
_cell.angle_alpha   90.00
_cell.angle_beta   90.00
_cell.angle_gamma   90.00
#
_symmetry.space_group_name_H-M   'P 1'
#
loop_
_entity.id
_entity.type
_entity.pdbx_description
1 polymer ?
#
loop_
_entity_poly.entity_id
_entity_poly.type
_entity_poly.pdbx_seq_one_letter_code
_entity_poly.pdbx_strand_id
1 'polypeptide(L)'
;MTGTVTVMSPGEYDAWLRADPTRRTPAEVGARLFSEKGCASCHDAGAPLPAPRLAGIYGRDVWVRGPRPGERPTRLRVDARYLRESMLCPERRIRVGCQPMMPSYQGRLREEEILQLIAYIRSLSAASSSRDALASGVAPPRP
;
A
#
# COMPACT_ATOMS: atom_id res chain seq x y z
N MET A 1 -17.13 7.72 -26.93
CA MET A 1 -16.01 6.90 -26.43
C MET A 1 -16.57 5.83 -25.51
N THR A 2 -16.85 4.65 -26.04
CA THR A 2 -17.34 3.50 -25.25
C THR A 2 -16.15 2.61 -24.93
N GLY A 3 -15.66 2.67 -23.69
CA GLY A 3 -14.64 1.77 -23.17
C GLY A 3 -15.31 0.59 -22.48
N THR A 4 -14.92 -0.64 -22.82
CA THR A 4 -15.39 -1.85 -22.14
C THR A 4 -14.53 -2.11 -20.90
N VAL A 5 -15.17 -2.29 -19.75
CA VAL A 5 -14.52 -2.70 -18.49
C VAL A 5 -14.76 -4.19 -18.32
N THR A 6 -13.70 -4.99 -18.34
CA THR A 6 -13.75 -6.43 -18.08
C THR A 6 -13.36 -6.70 -16.63
N VAL A 7 -14.26 -7.29 -15.84
CA VAL A 7 -13.99 -7.70 -14.47
C VAL A 7 -13.38 -9.11 -14.50
N MET A 8 -12.15 -9.26 -14.00
CA MET A 8 -11.41 -10.53 -13.97
C MET A 8 -11.18 -11.00 -12.53
N SER A 9 -11.01 -12.31 -12.36
CA SER A 9 -10.56 -12.90 -11.10
C SER A 9 -9.09 -12.51 -10.81
N PRO A 10 -8.64 -12.41 -9.54
CA PRO A 10 -7.27 -11.98 -9.21
C PRO A 10 -6.17 -12.80 -9.89
N GLY A 11 -6.36 -14.12 -10.06
CA GLY A 11 -5.41 -14.99 -10.76
C GLY A 11 -5.43 -14.84 -12.28
N GLU A 12 -6.59 -14.57 -12.87
CA GLU A 12 -6.72 -14.31 -14.31
C GLU A 12 -6.12 -12.96 -14.68
N TYR A 13 -6.27 -11.96 -13.80
CA TYR A 13 -5.62 -10.68 -13.95
C TYR A 13 -4.09 -10.80 -13.91
N ASP A 14 -3.54 -11.58 -12.98
CA ASP A 14 -2.10 -11.83 -12.88
C ASP A 14 -1.54 -12.57 -14.12
N ALA A 15 -2.27 -13.56 -14.64
CA ALA A 15 -1.92 -14.25 -15.87
C ALA A 15 -2.00 -13.33 -17.11
N TRP A 16 -3.05 -12.50 -17.20
CA TRP A 16 -3.25 -11.54 -18.28
C TRP A 16 -2.19 -10.43 -18.28
N LEU A 17 -1.78 -9.97 -17.08
CA LEU A 17 -0.67 -9.02 -16.93
C LEU A 17 0.68 -9.63 -17.36
N ARG A 18 0.93 -10.90 -17.05
CA ARG A 18 2.16 -11.61 -17.48
C ARG A 18 2.20 -11.90 -18.98
N ALA A 19 1.03 -11.99 -19.63
CA ALA A 19 0.92 -12.29 -21.05
C ALA A 19 1.32 -11.10 -21.96
N ASP A 20 1.36 -9.86 -21.44
CA ASP A 20 1.79 -8.68 -22.19
C ASP A 20 2.91 -7.94 -21.43
N PRO A 21 4.19 -8.24 -21.72
CA PRO A 21 5.35 -7.61 -21.05
C PRO A 21 5.51 -6.11 -21.37
N THR A 22 4.70 -5.55 -22.28
CA THR A 22 4.71 -4.12 -22.60
C THR A 22 3.67 -3.34 -21.78
N ARG A 23 2.67 -4.03 -21.21
CA ARG A 23 1.67 -3.43 -20.31
C ARG A 23 2.18 -3.45 -18.88
N ARG A 24 2.83 -2.34 -18.49
CA ARG A 24 3.17 -2.11 -17.09
C ARG A 24 1.91 -2.15 -16.22
N THR A 25 1.94 -3.00 -15.20
CA THR A 25 0.83 -3.10 -14.25
C THR A 25 0.74 -1.81 -13.42
N PRO A 26 -0.44 -1.43 -12.91
CA PRO A 26 -0.56 -0.29 -11.99
C PRO A 26 0.37 -0.39 -10.78
N ALA A 27 0.68 -1.62 -10.32
CA ALA A 27 1.60 -1.87 -9.23
C ALA A 27 3.07 -1.63 -9.63
N GLU A 28 3.47 -1.95 -10.86
CA GLU A 28 4.81 -1.67 -11.38
C GLU A 28 5.05 -0.18 -11.59
N VAL A 29 4.07 0.52 -12.15
CA VAL A 29 4.13 1.99 -12.25
C VAL A 29 4.17 2.61 -10.86
N GLY A 30 3.37 2.08 -9.92
CA GLY A 30 3.39 2.46 -8.51
C GLY A 30 4.74 2.25 -7.84
N ALA A 31 5.42 1.13 -8.10
CA ALA A 31 6.76 0.85 -7.56
C ALA A 31 7.80 1.87 -8.03
N ARG A 32 7.74 2.25 -9.31
CA ARG A 32 8.58 3.30 -9.87
C ARG A 32 8.29 4.66 -9.22
N LEU A 33 7.01 5.05 -9.15
CA LEU A 33 6.59 6.29 -8.50
C LEU A 33 7.01 6.34 -7.02
N PHE A 34 6.93 5.22 -6.31
CA PHE A 34 7.34 5.12 -4.92
C PHE A 34 8.82 5.45 -4.70
N SER A 35 9.66 5.07 -5.66
CA SER A 35 11.09 5.41 -5.67
C SER A 35 11.32 6.86 -6.10
N GLU A 36 10.67 7.30 -7.19
CA GLU A 36 10.82 8.65 -7.76
C GLU A 36 10.32 9.76 -6.82
N LYS A 37 9.25 9.51 -6.07
CA LYS A 37 8.67 10.47 -5.10
C LYS A 37 9.34 10.41 -3.72
N GLY A 38 10.40 9.60 -3.59
CA GLY A 38 11.21 9.49 -2.38
C GLY A 38 10.57 8.69 -1.25
N CYS A 39 9.44 8.01 -1.48
CA CYS A 39 8.74 7.27 -0.43
C CYS A 39 9.61 6.13 0.16
N ALA A 40 10.44 5.51 -0.68
CA ALA A 40 11.38 4.46 -0.28
C ALA A 40 12.40 4.91 0.79
N SER A 41 12.81 6.18 0.78
CA SER A 41 13.80 6.70 1.74
C SER A 41 13.39 6.54 3.21
N CYS A 42 12.08 6.55 3.48
CA CYS A 42 11.53 6.37 4.81
C CYS A 42 10.87 5.00 5.00
N HIS A 43 10.22 4.44 3.97
CA HIS A 43 9.36 3.27 4.12
C HIS A 43 9.97 1.94 3.68
N ASP A 44 11.20 1.94 3.17
CA ASP A 44 11.91 0.71 2.84
C ASP A 44 12.37 -0.05 4.11
N ALA A 45 12.59 -1.36 3.99
CA ALA A 45 12.87 -2.25 5.12
C ALA A 45 14.15 -1.90 5.89
N GLY A 46 15.07 -1.17 5.24
CA GLY A 46 16.34 -0.68 5.79
C GLY A 46 16.38 0.81 6.13
N ALA A 47 15.24 1.51 6.11
CA ALA A 47 15.22 2.94 6.42
C ALA A 47 15.67 3.22 7.87
N PRO A 48 16.53 4.23 8.11
CA PRO A 48 17.03 4.56 9.44
C PRO A 48 15.97 5.24 10.32
N LEU A 49 14.88 5.74 9.71
CA LEU A 49 13.79 6.41 10.40
C LEU A 49 12.71 5.40 10.81
N PRO A 50 12.03 5.60 11.96
CA PRO A 50 10.95 4.75 12.44
C PRO A 50 9.65 4.98 11.62
N ALA A 51 9.67 4.64 10.34
CA ALA A 51 8.47 4.58 9.52
C ALA A 51 7.85 3.17 9.57
N PRO A 52 6.52 3.07 9.45
CA PRO A 52 5.88 1.76 9.39
C PRO A 52 6.24 1.06 8.09
N ARG A 53 6.57 -0.23 8.20
CA ARG A 53 6.72 -1.12 7.05
C ARG A 53 5.40 -1.22 6.30
N LEU A 54 5.45 -0.98 5.00
CA LEU A 54 4.28 -1.06 4.12
C LEU A 54 4.01 -2.49 3.62
N ALA A 55 5.00 -3.39 3.73
CA ALA A 55 4.83 -4.80 3.40
C ALA A 55 3.80 -5.45 4.34
N GLY A 56 2.75 -6.03 3.77
CA GLY A 56 1.70 -6.71 4.54
C GLY A 56 0.77 -5.79 5.32
N ILE A 57 0.83 -4.46 5.13
CA ILE A 57 0.00 -3.53 5.91
C ILE A 57 -1.42 -3.38 5.36
N TYR A 58 -1.61 -3.56 4.05
CA TYR A 58 -2.91 -3.40 3.42
C TYR A 58 -3.90 -4.44 3.96
N GLY A 59 -5.08 -4.00 4.36
CA GLY A 59 -6.11 -4.85 4.94
C GLY A 59 -5.89 -5.21 6.42
N ARG A 60 -4.78 -4.78 7.05
CA ARG A 60 -4.58 -4.94 8.51
C ARG A 60 -5.20 -3.79 9.28
N ASP A 61 -5.52 -4.06 10.54
CA ASP A 61 -5.96 -3.04 11.48
C ASP A 61 -4.75 -2.42 12.19
N VAL A 62 -4.66 -1.09 12.19
CA VAL A 62 -3.60 -0.32 12.84
C VAL A 62 -4.19 0.67 13.83
N TRP A 63 -3.45 0.93 14.90
CA TRP A 63 -3.78 1.99 15.85
C TRP A 63 -3.24 3.32 15.34
N VAL A 64 -4.11 4.31 15.23
CA VAL A 64 -3.75 5.67 14.85
C VAL A 64 -4.27 6.67 15.87
N ARG A 65 -3.59 7.81 15.96
CA ARG A 65 -4.03 8.98 16.72
C ARG A 65 -4.24 10.15 15.77
N GLY A 66 -5.16 11.03 16.13
CA GLY A 66 -5.35 12.29 15.43
C GLY A 66 -4.26 13.31 15.76
N PRO A 67 -4.32 14.51 15.15
CA PRO A 67 -3.35 15.58 15.34
C PRO A 67 -3.47 16.26 16.71
N ARG A 68 -4.58 16.05 17.43
CA ARG A 68 -4.83 16.73 18.71
C ARG A 68 -4.08 16.03 19.86
N PRO A 69 -3.33 16.77 20.67
CA PRO A 69 -2.76 16.23 21.91
C PRO A 69 -3.85 15.67 22.82
N GLY A 70 -3.67 14.45 23.33
CA GLY A 70 -4.63 13.79 24.23
C GLY A 70 -5.79 13.06 23.54
N GLU A 71 -5.84 13.03 22.21
CA GLU A 71 -6.84 12.24 21.49
C GLU A 71 -6.61 10.73 21.69
N ARG A 72 -7.70 9.98 21.94
CA ARG A 72 -7.61 8.54 22.17
C ARG A 72 -7.25 7.83 20.87
N PRO A 73 -6.28 6.89 20.88
CA PRO A 73 -5.98 6.10 19.71
C PRO A 73 -7.20 5.30 19.26
N THR A 74 -7.46 5.32 17.95
CA THR A 74 -8.55 4.55 17.34
C THR A 74 -7.95 3.50 16.43
N ARG A 75 -8.61 2.33 16.36
CA ARG A 75 -8.23 1.26 15.45
C ARG A 75 -8.87 1.50 14.09
N LEU A 76 -8.08 1.54 13.04
CA LEU A 76 -8.54 1.75 11.68
C LEU A 76 -7.97 0.70 10.73
N ARG A 77 -8.81 0.27 9.80
CA ARG A 77 -8.43 -0.64 8.73
C ARG A 77 -7.59 0.12 7.70
N VAL A 78 -6.45 -0.46 7.32
CA VAL A 78 -5.61 0.08 6.26
C VAL A 78 -6.21 -0.29 4.91
N ASP A 79 -7.15 0.53 4.47
CA ASP A 79 -7.79 0.43 3.17
C ASP A 79 -7.24 1.48 2.18
N ALA A 80 -7.77 1.50 0.96
CA ALA A 80 -7.36 2.47 -0.06
C ALA A 80 -7.64 3.92 0.38
N ARG A 81 -8.72 4.16 1.14
CA ARG A 81 -9.09 5.49 1.63
C ARG A 81 -8.10 5.99 2.67
N TYR A 82 -7.70 5.11 3.60
CA TYR A 82 -6.70 5.39 4.62
C TYR A 82 -5.34 5.71 3.99
N LEU A 83 -4.90 4.91 3.01
CA LEU A 83 -3.62 5.15 2.33
C LEU A 83 -3.63 6.48 1.57
N ARG A 84 -4.72 6.77 0.85
CA ARG A 84 -4.91 8.06 0.18
C ARG A 84 -4.87 9.22 1.16
N GLU A 85 -5.63 9.14 2.26
CA GLU A 85 -5.66 10.18 3.29
C GLU A 85 -4.28 10.36 3.94
N SER A 86 -3.54 9.27 4.15
CA SER A 86 -2.19 9.33 4.72
C SER A 86 -1.18 10.01 3.78
N MET A 87 -1.35 9.90 2.46
CA MET A 87 -0.49 10.58 1.48
C MET A 87 -0.80 12.07 1.35
N LEU A 88 -2.08 12.43 1.41
CA LEU A 88 -2.54 13.82 1.23
C LEU A 88 -2.48 14.62 2.54
N CYS A 89 -2.85 13.98 3.66
CA CYS A 89 -2.99 14.61 4.97
C CYS A 89 -2.39 13.70 6.06
N PRO A 90 -1.07 13.45 6.06
CA PRO A 90 -0.40 12.53 6.99
C PRO A 90 -0.59 12.89 8.47
N GLU A 91 -0.72 14.18 8.78
CA GLU A 91 -0.94 14.68 10.14
C GLU A 91 -2.30 14.28 10.75
N ARG A 92 -3.29 13.94 9.92
CA ARG A 92 -4.64 13.59 10.39
C ARG A 92 -4.69 12.22 11.05
N ARG A 93 -3.86 11.28 10.61
CA ARG A 93 -3.88 9.88 11.07
C ARG A 93 -2.46 9.38 11.24
N ILE A 94 -1.89 9.66 12.40
CA ILE A 94 -0.52 9.25 12.73
C ILE A 94 -0.58 7.90 13.42
N ARG A 95 0.12 6.89 12.90
CA ARG A 95 0.22 5.59 13.56
C ARG A 95 0.82 5.76 14.96
N VAL A 96 0.26 5.07 15.95
CA VAL A 96 0.79 5.08 17.32
C VAL A 96 2.26 4.61 17.30
N GLY A 97 3.12 5.37 17.97
CA GLY A 97 4.57 5.13 18.00
C GLY A 97 5.35 5.76 16.84
N CYS A 98 4.70 6.39 15.87
CA CYS A 98 5.35 7.13 14.79
C CYS A 98 5.35 8.65 15.04
N GLN A 99 6.37 9.32 14.52
CA GLN A 99 6.46 10.78 14.49
C GLN A 99 5.80 11.33 13.21
N PRO A 100 5.15 12.51 13.25
CA PRO A 100 4.53 13.15 12.09
C PRO A 100 5.58 13.80 11.17
N MET A 101 6.48 13.00 10.61
CA MET A 101 7.57 13.46 9.73
C MET A 101 7.23 13.29 8.24
N MET A 102 6.17 12.55 7.92
CA MET A 102 5.75 12.30 6.54
C MET A 102 5.25 13.61 5.90
N PRO A 103 5.84 14.05 4.76
CA PRO A 103 5.40 15.27 4.09
C PRO A 103 4.03 15.06 3.42
N SER A 104 3.26 16.14 3.29
CA SER A 104 2.07 16.12 2.45
C SER A 104 2.46 16.09 0.96
N TYR A 105 1.76 15.24 0.21
CA TYR A 105 1.85 15.15 -1.24
C TYR A 105 0.66 15.79 -1.97
N GLN A 106 -0.15 16.58 -1.26
CA GLN A 106 -1.25 17.33 -1.85
C GLN A 106 -0.73 18.27 -2.96
N GLY A 107 -1.30 18.16 -4.16
CA GLY A 107 -0.84 18.91 -5.34
C GLY A 107 0.46 18.40 -5.99
N ARG A 108 1.15 17.43 -5.39
CA ARG A 108 2.37 16.79 -5.94
C ARG A 108 2.11 15.41 -6.56
N LEU A 109 1.00 14.80 -6.19
CA LEU A 109 0.48 13.55 -6.75
C LEU A 109 -0.89 13.78 -7.39
N ARG A 110 -1.06 13.26 -8.60
CA ARG A 110 -2.34 13.15 -9.31
C ARG A 110 -3.12 11.97 -8.77
N GLU A 111 -4.43 11.96 -8.98
CA GLU A 111 -5.30 10.87 -8.53
C GLU A 111 -4.85 9.51 -9.10
N GLU A 112 -4.45 9.50 -10.37
CA GLU A 112 -3.98 8.28 -11.04
C GLU A 112 -2.69 7.75 -10.41
N GLU A 113 -1.76 8.65 -10.03
CA GLU A 113 -0.52 8.27 -9.35
C GLU A 113 -0.80 7.70 -7.95
N ILE A 114 -1.77 8.26 -7.23
CA ILE A 114 -2.19 7.75 -5.90
C ILE A 114 -2.74 6.33 -6.04
N LEU A 115 -3.59 6.08 -7.03
CA LEU A 115 -4.15 4.74 -7.26
C LEU A 115 -3.06 3.72 -7.61
N GLN A 116 -2.06 4.11 -8.39
CA GLN A 116 -0.91 3.27 -8.73
C GLN A 116 -0.04 2.97 -7.50
N LEU A 117 0.24 3.98 -6.66
CA LEU A 117 0.95 3.79 -5.39
C LEU A 117 0.18 2.86 -4.44
N ILE A 118 -1.15 3.01 -4.34
CA ILE A 118 -1.99 2.10 -3.56
C ILE A 118 -1.93 0.67 -4.13
N ALA A 119 -1.97 0.51 -5.45
CA ALA A 119 -1.85 -0.79 -6.10
C ALA A 119 -0.51 -1.47 -5.78
N TYR A 120 0.58 -0.70 -5.72
CA TYR A 120 1.88 -1.20 -5.29
C TYR A 120 1.89 -1.61 -3.81
N ILE A 121 1.36 -0.80 -2.89
CA ILE A 121 1.28 -1.16 -1.46
C ILE A 121 0.44 -2.42 -1.25
N ARG A 122 -0.62 -2.59 -2.06
CA ARG A 122 -1.43 -3.82 -2.09
C ARG A 122 -0.62 -5.02 -2.55
N SER A 123 0.18 -4.90 -3.61
CA SER A 123 1.00 -6.01 -4.11
C SER A 123 2.08 -6.42 -3.10
N LEU A 124 2.67 -5.47 -2.37
CA LEU A 124 3.59 -5.77 -1.26
C LEU A 124 2.91 -6.57 -0.14
N SER A 125 1.61 -6.37 0.06
CA SER A 125 0.83 -7.10 1.06
C SER A 125 0.46 -8.51 0.60
N ALA A 126 0.09 -8.67 -0.68
CA ALA A 126 -0.10 -9.98 -1.28
C ALA A 126 1.20 -10.81 -1.22
N ALA A 127 2.35 -10.20 -1.56
CA ALA A 127 3.66 -10.84 -1.50
C ALA A 127 4.10 -11.21 -0.07
N SER A 128 3.73 -10.42 0.94
CA SER A 128 3.96 -10.77 2.36
C SER A 128 3.07 -11.93 2.78
N SER A 129 1.80 -11.93 2.39
CA SER A 129 0.86 -13.00 2.75
C SER A 129 1.25 -14.36 2.14
N SER A 130 1.79 -14.36 0.92
CA SER A 130 2.31 -15.58 0.31
C SER A 130 3.59 -16.05 0.99
N ARG A 131 4.50 -15.13 1.37
CA ARG A 131 5.71 -15.48 2.13
C ARG A 131 5.40 -16.03 3.53
N ASP A 132 4.43 -15.45 4.23
CA ASP A 132 3.94 -15.94 5.53
C ASP A 132 3.25 -17.31 5.41
N ALA A 133 2.51 -17.55 4.31
CA ALA A 133 1.91 -18.85 4.02
C ALA A 133 2.95 -19.93 3.71
N LEU A 134 4.00 -19.59 2.95
CA LEU A 134 5.14 -20.47 2.67
C LEU A 134 6.00 -20.72 3.92
N ALA A 135 6.13 -19.74 4.83
CA ALA A 135 6.84 -19.90 6.10
C ALA A 135 6.03 -20.69 7.16
N SER A 136 4.70 -20.77 7.02
CA SER A 136 3.82 -21.43 8.01
C SER A 136 3.62 -22.94 7.79
N GLY A 137 4.18 -23.55 6.74
CA GLY A 137 4.19 -25.02 6.60
C GLY A 137 2.81 -25.71 6.68
N VAL A 138 1.70 -25.00 6.39
CA VAL A 138 0.37 -25.63 6.32
C VAL A 138 0.19 -26.18 4.93
N ALA A 139 0.48 -27.47 4.79
CA ALA A 139 0.11 -28.26 3.61
C ALA A 139 -1.42 -28.18 3.41
N PRO A 140 -1.92 -27.95 2.19
CA PRO A 140 -3.36 -28.04 1.92
C PRO A 140 -3.85 -29.48 2.15
N PRO A 141 -5.07 -29.70 2.70
CA PRO A 141 -5.62 -31.05 2.77
C PRO A 141 -5.78 -31.59 1.35
N ARG A 142 -5.18 -32.76 1.11
CA ARG A 142 -5.35 -33.53 -0.14
C ARG A 142 -6.78 -34.07 -0.21
N PRO A 143 -7.34 -34.25 -1.43
CA PRO A 143 -8.73 -34.66 -1.64
C PRO A 143 -9.04 -36.06 -1.08
#